data_AF-A0A6I0K6M0-F1
#
_entry.id   AF-A0A6I0K6M0-F1
#
_cell.length_a   1.000
_cell.length_b   1.000
_cell.length_c   1.000
_cell.angle_alpha   90.00
_cell.angle_beta   90.00
_cell.angle_gamma   90.00
#
_symmetry.space_group_name_H-M   'P 1'
#
loop_
_entity.id
_entity.type
_entity.pdbx_description
1 polymer ?
#
loop_
_entity_poly.entity_id
_entity_poly.type
_entity_poly.pdbx_seq_one_letter_code
_entity_poly.pdbx_strand_id
1 'polypeptide(L)' 'MFSKETYTQRRALLKKTLGSGVLLFLGNDECGLNYEDNTFRYRQDSTFLYYFGLSFAGLSAIIDIDED' A
#
# COMPACT_ATOMS: atom_id res chain seq x y z
N MET A 1 14.51 -2.02 -1.35
CA MET A 1 13.30 -2.40 -0.59
C MET A 1 13.72 -3.15 0.66
N PHE A 2 12.88 -3.19 1.71
CA PHE A 2 13.16 -3.97 2.91
C PHE A 2 12.95 -5.47 2.65
N SER A 3 13.32 -6.33 3.60
CA SER A 3 13.04 -7.76 3.51
C SER A 3 11.54 -8.04 3.62
N LYS A 4 11.10 -9.19 3.12
CA LYS A 4 9.70 -9.64 3.24
C LYS A 4 9.22 -9.65 4.69
N GLU A 5 10.09 -10.09 5.60
CA GLU A 5 9.82 -10.21 7.03
C GLU A 5 9.52 -8.85 7.66
N THR A 6 10.20 -7.80 7.20
CA THR A 6 9.96 -6.42 7.67
C THR A 6 8.51 -6.00 7.40
N TYR A 7 8.01 -6.25 6.19
CA TYR A 7 6.64 -5.90 5.81
C TYR A 7 5.60 -6.76 6.56
N THR A 8 5.88 -8.05 6.73
CA THR A 8 5.03 -8.95 7.53
C THR A 8 4.92 -8.49 8.98
N GLN A 9 6.04 -8.11 9.62
CA GLN A 9 6.07 -7.62 10.99
C GLN A 9 5.30 -6.30 11.15
N ARG A 10 5.43 -5.37 10.21
CA ARG A 10 4.68 -4.10 10.21
C ARG A 10 3.16 -4.33 10.14
N ARG A 11 2.71 -5.23 9.26
CA ARG A 11 1.28 -5.59 9.16
C ARG A 11 0.79 -6.32 10.41
N ALA A 12 1.59 -7.22 10.99
CA ALA A 12 1.24 -7.89 12.24
C ALA A 12 1.05 -6.92 13.41
N LEU A 13 1.94 -5.92 13.55
CA LEU A 13 1.80 -4.87 14.55
C LEU A 13 0.55 -4.01 14.32
N LEU A 14 0.27 -3.66 13.07
CA LEU A 14 -0.91 -2.89 12.71
C LEU A 14 -2.21 -3.63 13.09
N LYS A 15 -2.33 -4.91 12.68
CA LYS A 15 -3.49 -5.77 13.03
C LYS A 15 -3.71 -5.82 14.53
N LYS A 16 -2.65 -6.08 15.30
CA LYS A 16 -2.70 -6.09 16.77
C LYS A 16 -3.18 -4.77 17.37
N THR A 17 -2.81 -3.64 16.76
CA THR A 17 -3.13 -2.30 17.29
C THR A 17 -4.60 -1.94 17.04
N LEU A 18 -5.16 -2.33 15.90
CA LEU A 18 -6.54 -2.02 15.53
C LEU A 18 -7.57 -3.04 16.05
N GLY A 19 -7.16 -4.30 16.19
CA GLY A 19 -7.92 -5.35 16.88
C GLY A 19 -8.97 -6.08 16.04
N SER A 20 -9.68 -5.40 15.13
CA SER A 20 -10.75 -6.01 14.31
C SER A 20 -11.10 -5.16 13.09
N GLY A 21 -11.78 -5.75 12.11
CA GLY A 21 -12.32 -5.10 10.92
C GLY A 21 -11.45 -5.24 9.66
N VAL A 22 -11.87 -4.58 8.59
CA VAL A 22 -11.20 -4.62 7.28
C VAL A 22 -10.49 -3.30 7.00
N LEU A 23 -9.19 -3.36 6.72
CA LEU A 23 -8.37 -2.20 6.38
C LEU A 23 -8.23 -2.10 4.86
N LEU A 24 -8.57 -0.94 4.30
CA LEU A 24 -8.40 -0.62 2.88
C LEU A 24 -7.23 0.35 2.70
N PHE A 25 -6.29 -0.02 1.83
CA PHE A 25 -5.17 0.83 1.42
C PHE A 25 -5.28 1.12 -0.07
N LEU A 26 -5.41 2.39 -0.41
CA LEU A 26 -5.44 2.86 -1.78
C LEU A 26 -4.01 3.24 -2.19
N GLY A 27 -3.52 2.62 -3.25
CA GLY A 27 -2.30 3.06 -3.92
C GLY A 27 -2.60 4.23 -4.86
N ASN A 28 -1.54 4.94 -5.23
CA ASN A 28 -1.59 5.97 -6.26
C ASN A 28 -1.65 5.34 -7.64
N ASP A 29 -2.46 5.95 -8.50
CA ASP A 29 -2.40 5.76 -9.94
C ASP A 29 -1.35 6.66 -10.59
N GLU A 30 -1.12 6.47 -11.89
CA GLU A 30 -0.39 7.45 -12.67
C GLU A 30 -1.21 8.74 -12.81
N CYS A 31 -0.51 9.87 -12.84
CA CYS A 31 -1.12 11.18 -12.96
C CYS A 31 -0.52 11.90 -14.16
N GLY A 32 -1.38 12.26 -15.12
CA GLY A 32 -1.00 13.09 -16.26
C GLY A 32 -0.57 14.49 -15.81
N LEU A 33 0.53 14.99 -16.37
CA LEU A 33 1.01 16.35 -16.14
C LEU A 33 0.10 17.36 -16.86
N ASN A 34 -0.07 17.18 -18.17
CA ASN A 34 -0.86 18.07 -19.03
C ASN A 34 -1.89 17.31 -19.89
N TYR A 35 -1.66 16.02 -20.12
CA TYR A 35 -2.56 15.08 -20.78
C TYR A 35 -2.27 13.67 -20.26
N GLU A 36 -3.18 12.73 -20.49
CA GLU A 36 -3.19 11.39 -19.89
C GLU A 36 -1.89 10.61 -20.14
N ASP A 37 -1.41 10.59 -21.38
CA ASP A 37 -0.18 9.86 -21.78
C ASP A 37 1.14 10.54 -21.37
N ASN A 38 1.11 11.75 -20.79
CA ASN A 38 2.31 12.46 -20.32
C ASN A 38 2.32 12.47 -18.79
N THR A 39 2.67 11.33 -18.21
CA THR A 39 2.60 11.12 -16.78
C THR A 39 3.79 11.73 -16.04
N PHE A 40 3.54 12.17 -14.80
CA PHE A 40 4.64 12.43 -13.87
C PHE A 40 5.43 11.16 -13.61
N ARG A 41 6.69 11.31 -13.18
CA ARG A 41 7.45 10.17 -12.65
C ARG A 41 6.66 9.53 -11.51
N TYR A 42 6.29 8.27 -11.68
CA TYR A 42 5.46 7.56 -10.74
C TYR A 42 6.09 7.50 -9.33
N ARG A 43 5.25 7.73 -8.32
CA ARG A 43 5.58 7.53 -6.91
C ARG A 43 4.34 7.01 -6.18
N GLN A 44 4.48 5.83 -5.59
CA GLN A 44 3.46 5.21 -4.76
C GLN A 44 3.28 5.98 -3.43
N ASP A 45 2.09 5.87 -2.84
CA ASP A 45 1.79 6.36 -1.50
C ASP A 45 2.76 5.78 -0.46
N SER A 46 3.15 6.61 0.52
CA SER A 46 4.16 6.22 1.50
C SER A 46 3.63 5.20 2.50
N THR A 47 2.34 5.23 2.82
CA THR A 47 1.69 4.26 3.69
C THR A 47 1.63 2.90 3.00
N PHE A 48 1.26 2.88 1.72
CA PHE A 48 1.26 1.68 0.89
C PHE A 48 2.67 1.08 0.77
N LEU A 49 3.68 1.91 0.46
CA LEU A 49 5.08 1.46 0.42
C LEU A 49 5.58 0.95 1.78
N TYR A 50 5.12 1.55 2.88
CA TYR A 50 5.53 1.16 4.22
C TYR A 50 5.04 -0.25 4.59
N TYR A 51 3.81 -0.60 4.24
CA TYR A 51 3.20 -1.89 4.59
C TYR A 51 3.37 -2.98 3.52
N PHE A 52 3.47 -2.63 2.24
CA PHE A 52 3.50 -3.59 1.14
C PHE A 52 4.80 -3.57 0.32
N GLY A 53 5.49 -2.43 0.26
CA GLY A 53 6.73 -2.26 -0.50
C GLY A 53 6.54 -2.20 -2.03
N LEU A 54 5.36 -2.51 -2.55
CA LEU A 54 5.11 -2.57 -4.00
C LEU A 54 5.01 -1.16 -4.59
N SER A 55 5.90 -0.84 -5.53
CA SER A 55 5.96 0.45 -6.21
C SER A 55 5.36 0.37 -7.63
N PHE A 56 4.13 -0.13 -7.73
CA PHE A 56 3.37 -0.20 -8.99
C PHE A 56 2.08 0.62 -8.87
N ALA A 57 1.70 1.31 -9.95
CA ALA A 57 0.44 2.02 -10.08
C ALA A 57 -0.76 1.05 -10.14
N GLY A 58 -1.97 1.54 -9.85
CA GLY A 58 -3.20 0.74 -9.99
C GLY A 58 -3.40 -0.32 -8.92
N LEU A 59 -2.64 -0.28 -7.82
CA LEU A 59 -2.77 -1.23 -6.73
C LEU A 59 -3.68 -0.71 -5.63
N SER A 60 -4.55 -1.57 -5.15
CA SER A 60 -5.22 -1.45 -3.85
C SER A 60 -4.97 -2.71 -3.05
N ALA A 61 -4.89 -2.59 -1.74
CA ALA A 61 -4.65 -3.71 -0.84
C ALA A 61 -5.66 -3.71 0.29
N ILE A 62 -6.03 -4.91 0.73
CA ILE A 62 -6.92 -5.12 1.85
C ILE A 62 -6.18 -5.97 2.89
N ILE A 63 -6.41 -5.66 4.16
CA ILE A 63 -6.08 -6.53 5.28
C ILE A 63 -7.38 -6.79 6.03
N ASP A 64 -7.87 -8.01 5.97
CA ASP A 64 -8.96 -8.47 6.83
C ASP A 64 -8.35 -8.92 8.16
N ILE A 65 -8.70 -8.25 9.26
CA ILE A 65 -8.20 -8.60 10.60
C ILE A 65 -9.05 -9.72 11.20
N ASP A 66 -10.31 -9.82 10.81
CA ASP A 66 -11.27 -10.76 11.39
C ASP A 66 -11.10 -12.17 10.80
N GLU A 67 -10.55 -12.27 9.58
CA GLU A 67 -10.34 -13.52 8.81
C GLU A 67 -8.85 -13.84 8.53
N ASP A 68 -7.95 -13.43 9.43
CA ASP A 68 -6.49 -13.58 9.27
C ASP A 68 -5.94 -15.01 9.37
#